data_AF-A0A6N7H8A9-F1
#
_entry.id   AF-A0A6N7H8A9-F1
#
_cell.length_a   1.000
_cell.length_b   1.000
_cell.length_c   1.000
_cell.angle_alpha   90.00
_cell.angle_beta   90.00
_cell.angle_gamma   90.00
#
_symmetry.space_group_name_H-M   'P 1'
#
loop_
_entity.id
_entity.type
_entity.pdbx_description
1 polymer ?
#
loop_
_entity_poly.entity_id
_entity_poly.type
_entity_poly.pdbx_seq_one_letter_code
_entity_poly.pdbx_strand_id
1 'polypeptide(L)'
;MRAVALGGGQGLHATLSALRRITDDVTAVVTVADDGGSSGRLRRELGLLPPGDLRKALAALAGEDEASSLWREVFQHRFGGTGALAGHAVGNLVLAGLLEVLPDPVTALDEAARLLGVRGRVLPMCTEPLDIEADVVGLDEDTTAVRRIRGQVAVATTPGQVRRIRLYTAGMPDSVPTACPAAVRAVLDADVVLLGPGSWFTSVLPHLLVPELHEALIDTTAARIVVLNLVPQPGETAGFSPEQHLDVLCEHAPRLRVDAVIADADSVATPDRLRRAAESLGASMRLDGVASAKARERHDPLALAESLRDALAAVNAG
;
A
#
# COMPACT_ATOMS: atom_id res chain seq x y z
N MET A 1 -19.41 -6.10 -6.71
CA MET A 1 -18.84 -5.30 -5.61
C MET A 1 -17.52 -4.78 -6.11
N ARG A 2 -17.37 -3.47 -6.29
CA ARG A 2 -16.13 -2.81 -6.68
C ARG A 2 -15.27 -2.61 -5.45
N ALA A 3 -14.11 -3.25 -5.41
CA ALA A 3 -13.20 -3.18 -4.27
C ALA A 3 -11.91 -2.46 -4.66
N VAL A 4 -11.52 -1.45 -3.88
CA VAL A 4 -10.24 -0.75 -4.04
C VAL A 4 -9.33 -1.08 -2.86
N ALA A 5 -8.08 -1.44 -3.13
CA ALA A 5 -7.06 -1.59 -2.09
C ALA A 5 -5.91 -0.61 -2.34
N LEU A 6 -5.63 0.23 -1.34
CA LEU A 6 -4.55 1.21 -1.37
C LEU A 6 -3.36 0.68 -0.57
N GLY A 7 -2.17 0.70 -1.18
CA GLY A 7 -0.98 0.26 -0.47
C GLY A 7 0.27 0.12 -1.31
N GLY A 8 1.17 -0.72 -0.82
CA GLY A 8 2.41 -1.11 -1.47
C GLY A 8 2.90 -2.45 -0.94
N GLY A 9 3.98 -2.94 -1.54
CA GLY A 9 4.71 -4.11 -1.07
C GLY A 9 3.90 -5.39 -0.88
N GLN A 10 4.26 -6.13 0.17
CA GLN A 10 3.68 -7.44 0.51
C GLN A 10 2.32 -7.32 1.20
N GLY A 11 2.08 -6.22 1.93
CA GLY A 11 0.82 -5.99 2.63
C GLY A 11 -0.33 -5.85 1.64
N LEU A 12 -0.16 -5.02 0.61
CA LEU A 12 -1.14 -4.90 -0.47
C LEU A 12 -1.37 -6.23 -1.20
N HIS A 13 -0.32 -7.02 -1.43
CA HIS A 13 -0.46 -8.35 -2.04
C HIS A 13 -1.39 -9.27 -1.25
N ALA A 14 -1.32 -9.24 0.09
CA ALA A 14 -2.22 -10.01 0.95
C ALA A 14 -3.69 -9.54 0.82
N THR A 15 -3.91 -8.22 0.85
CA THR A 15 -5.25 -7.64 0.65
C THR A 15 -5.85 -8.02 -0.71
N LEU A 16 -5.07 -7.89 -1.79
CA LEU A 16 -5.51 -8.28 -3.14
C LEU A 16 -5.83 -9.77 -3.24
N SER A 17 -5.01 -10.62 -2.60
CA SER A 17 -5.25 -12.07 -2.56
C SER A 17 -6.52 -12.44 -1.79
N ALA A 18 -6.86 -11.68 -0.74
CA ALA A 18 -8.12 -11.84 -0.02
C ALA A 18 -9.32 -11.35 -0.85
N LEU A 19 -9.23 -10.15 -1.44
CA LEU A 19 -10.31 -9.54 -2.24
C LEU A 19 -10.71 -10.38 -3.45
N ARG A 20 -9.75 -11.02 -4.12
CA ARG A 20 -10.03 -11.94 -5.25
C ARG A 20 -10.92 -13.13 -4.88
N ARG A 21 -11.03 -13.47 -3.59
CA ARG A 21 -11.93 -14.51 -3.09
C ARG A 21 -13.35 -13.98 -2.84
N ILE A 22 -13.55 -12.68 -2.92
CA ILE A 22 -14.81 -11.99 -2.65
C ILE A 22 -15.39 -11.44 -3.95
N THR A 23 -14.56 -10.89 -4.84
CA THR A 23 -15.00 -10.31 -6.11
C THR A 23 -13.90 -10.32 -7.17
N ASP A 24 -14.30 -10.32 -8.44
CA ASP A 24 -13.40 -10.15 -9.59
C ASP A 24 -13.14 -8.66 -9.93
N ASP A 25 -13.93 -7.73 -9.38
CA ASP A 25 -13.83 -6.28 -9.64
C ASP A 25 -12.94 -5.61 -8.59
N VAL A 26 -11.65 -5.92 -8.65
CA VAL A 26 -10.62 -5.43 -7.71
C VAL A 26 -9.71 -4.42 -8.39
N THR A 27 -9.55 -3.25 -7.80
CA THR A 27 -8.57 -2.24 -8.23
C THR A 27 -7.50 -2.04 -7.16
N ALA A 28 -6.24 -2.27 -7.50
CA ALA A 28 -5.10 -1.90 -6.67
C ALA A 28 -4.67 -0.47 -6.99
N VAL A 29 -4.60 0.40 -5.99
CA VAL A 29 -3.97 1.73 -6.09
C VAL A 29 -2.63 1.67 -5.35
N VAL A 30 -1.54 1.90 -6.08
CA VAL A 30 -0.19 1.56 -5.62
C VAL A 30 0.65 2.81 -5.43
N THR A 31 1.38 2.87 -4.31
CA THR A 31 2.39 3.91 -4.07
C THR A 31 3.51 3.89 -5.11
N VAL A 32 4.00 5.08 -5.46
CA VAL A 32 5.08 5.29 -6.45
C VAL A 32 6.27 6.08 -5.86
N ALA A 33 6.48 5.92 -4.55
CA ALA A 33 7.56 6.58 -3.80
C ALA A 33 8.81 5.70 -3.58
N ASP A 34 8.77 4.40 -3.93
CA ASP A 34 9.89 3.46 -3.75
C ASP A 34 11.19 3.95 -4.44
N ASP A 35 12.29 3.93 -3.70
CA ASP A 35 13.64 4.28 -4.16
C ASP A 35 14.67 3.17 -3.87
N GLY A 36 14.20 1.99 -3.48
CA GLY A 36 15.00 0.84 -3.07
C GLY A 36 15.26 -0.19 -4.16
N GLY A 37 16.36 -0.93 -3.99
CA GLY A 37 16.68 -2.12 -4.79
C GLY A 37 16.62 -1.90 -6.31
N SER A 38 16.00 -2.85 -7.01
CA SER A 38 15.84 -2.80 -8.47
C SER A 38 14.93 -1.65 -8.93
N SER A 39 13.87 -1.32 -8.20
CA SER A 39 12.96 -0.23 -8.56
C SER A 39 13.68 1.11 -8.50
N GLY A 40 14.41 1.36 -7.42
CA GLY A 40 15.16 2.58 -7.20
C GLY A 40 16.27 2.80 -8.22
N ARG A 41 16.96 1.73 -8.65
CA ARG A 41 17.94 1.84 -9.74
C ARG A 41 17.30 2.30 -11.03
N LEU A 42 16.23 1.62 -11.48
CA LEU A 42 15.52 1.99 -12.71
C LEU A 42 14.94 3.40 -12.63
N ARG A 43 14.36 3.77 -11.49
CA ARG A 43 13.84 5.11 -11.24
C ARG A 43 14.92 6.19 -11.38
N ARG A 44 16.10 5.98 -10.80
CA ARG A 44 17.23 6.94 -10.91
C ARG A 44 17.82 7.01 -12.30
N GLU A 45 17.87 5.89 -13.01
CA GLU A 45 18.48 5.80 -14.34
C GLU A 45 17.54 6.32 -15.45
N LEU A 46 16.23 6.10 -15.32
CA LEU A 46 15.25 6.36 -16.39
C LEU A 46 14.23 7.46 -16.04
N GLY A 47 14.14 7.89 -14.79
CA GLY A 47 13.18 8.92 -14.36
C GLY A 47 11.70 8.47 -14.35
N LEU A 48 11.45 7.16 -14.49
CA LEU A 48 10.10 6.58 -14.56
C LEU A 48 9.55 6.25 -13.17
N LEU A 49 8.26 5.88 -13.11
CA LEU A 49 7.65 5.32 -11.89
C LEU A 49 8.45 4.11 -11.38
N PRO A 50 8.66 3.96 -10.06
CA PRO A 50 9.31 2.78 -9.52
C PRO A 50 8.42 1.54 -9.74
N PRO A 51 8.86 0.54 -10.51
CA PRO A 51 8.00 -0.55 -10.96
C PRO A 51 7.74 -1.63 -9.88
N GLY A 52 8.49 -1.63 -8.78
CA GLY A 52 8.56 -2.78 -7.87
C GLY A 52 7.25 -3.18 -7.21
N ASP A 53 6.49 -2.22 -6.72
CA ASP A 53 5.21 -2.47 -6.04
C ASP A 53 4.07 -2.63 -7.04
N LEU A 54 4.10 -1.89 -8.16
CA LEU A 54 3.19 -2.08 -9.30
C LEU A 54 3.28 -3.53 -9.82
N ARG A 55 4.50 -4.04 -9.99
CA ARG A 55 4.78 -5.43 -10.36
C ARG A 55 4.20 -6.44 -9.37
N LYS A 56 4.34 -6.20 -8.07
CA LYS A 56 3.80 -7.11 -7.03
C LYS A 56 2.27 -7.12 -7.05
N ALA A 57 1.63 -5.98 -7.26
CA ALA A 57 0.18 -5.87 -7.40
C ALA A 57 -0.33 -6.61 -8.65
N LEU A 58 0.32 -6.42 -9.80
CA LEU A 58 0.03 -7.16 -11.03
C LEU A 58 0.15 -8.68 -10.83
N ALA A 59 1.22 -9.14 -10.18
CA ALA A 59 1.40 -10.56 -9.87
C ALA A 59 0.35 -11.11 -8.88
N ALA A 60 -0.16 -10.27 -7.97
CA ALA A 60 -1.25 -10.64 -7.04
C ALA A 60 -2.57 -10.88 -7.78
N LEU A 61 -2.80 -10.11 -8.84
CA LEU A 61 -4.04 -10.15 -9.63
C LEU A 61 -3.95 -11.00 -10.91
N ALA A 62 -2.77 -11.56 -11.22
CA ALA A 62 -2.54 -12.37 -12.41
C ALA A 62 -3.49 -13.58 -12.50
N GLY A 63 -3.79 -13.99 -13.73
CA GLY A 63 -4.68 -15.11 -14.02
C GLY A 63 -4.21 -16.44 -13.43
N GLU A 64 -5.12 -17.41 -13.39
CA GLU A 64 -4.87 -18.74 -12.82
C GLU A 64 -4.63 -19.82 -13.88
N ASP A 65 -4.79 -19.47 -15.16
CA ASP A 65 -4.46 -20.37 -16.27
C ASP A 65 -2.94 -20.60 -16.39
N GLU A 66 -2.56 -21.62 -17.14
CA GLU A 66 -1.16 -22.05 -17.28
C GLU A 66 -0.26 -20.95 -17.84
N ALA A 67 -0.74 -20.19 -18.82
CA ALA A 67 0.02 -19.11 -19.43
C ALA A 67 0.23 -17.96 -18.43
N SER A 68 -0.82 -17.56 -17.72
CA SER A 68 -0.73 -16.56 -16.65
C SER A 68 0.18 -17.01 -15.51
N SER A 69 0.18 -18.30 -15.16
CA SER A 69 1.05 -18.84 -14.11
C SER A 69 2.53 -18.76 -14.50
N LEU A 70 2.88 -19.13 -15.74
CA LEU A 70 4.24 -18.98 -16.27
C LEU A 70 4.65 -17.51 -16.29
N TRP A 71 3.80 -16.62 -16.83
CA TRP A 71 4.11 -15.19 -16.87
C TRP A 71 4.25 -14.60 -15.49
N ARG A 72 3.42 -14.98 -14.53
CA ARG A 72 3.57 -14.55 -13.13
C ARG A 72 4.92 -14.99 -12.56
N GLU A 73 5.37 -16.22 -12.81
CA GLU A 73 6.69 -16.68 -12.37
C GLU A 73 7.81 -15.86 -13.00
N VAL A 74 7.78 -15.68 -14.33
CA VAL A 74 8.76 -14.89 -15.07
C VAL A 74 8.78 -13.44 -14.57
N PHE A 75 7.62 -12.82 -14.41
CA PHE A 75 7.50 -11.43 -13.98
C PHE A 75 8.06 -11.22 -12.57
N GLN A 76 7.95 -12.22 -11.69
CA GLN A 76 8.49 -12.21 -10.34
C GLN A 76 9.97 -12.64 -10.28
N HIS A 77 10.49 -13.29 -11.33
CA HIS A 77 11.87 -13.77 -11.39
C HIS A 77 12.86 -12.63 -11.23
N ARG A 78 13.93 -12.88 -10.46
CA ARG A 78 15.04 -11.96 -10.25
C ARG A 78 16.32 -12.58 -10.78
N PHE A 79 16.99 -11.86 -11.67
CA PHE A 79 18.28 -12.31 -12.18
C PHE A 79 19.30 -12.45 -11.05
N GLY A 80 19.98 -13.60 -11.02
CA GLY A 80 21.15 -13.83 -10.19
C GLY A 80 22.43 -13.32 -10.86
N GLY A 81 23.58 -13.84 -10.42
CA GLY A 81 24.88 -13.57 -11.02
C GLY A 81 25.45 -12.20 -10.66
N THR A 82 26.33 -11.69 -11.54
CA THR A 82 27.03 -10.40 -11.40
C THR A 82 26.80 -9.54 -12.66
N GLY A 83 27.02 -8.22 -12.55
CA GLY A 83 26.85 -7.28 -13.65
C GLY A 83 25.55 -6.46 -13.58
N ALA A 84 25.24 -5.72 -14.64
CA ALA A 84 24.18 -4.69 -14.65
C ALA A 84 22.77 -5.25 -14.41
N LEU A 85 22.48 -6.45 -14.92
CA LEU A 85 21.17 -7.08 -14.73
C LEU A 85 21.01 -7.76 -13.36
N ALA A 86 22.10 -7.97 -12.62
CA ALA A 86 22.06 -8.70 -11.35
C ALA A 86 21.11 -8.02 -10.35
N GLY A 87 20.21 -8.81 -9.79
CA GLY A 87 19.20 -8.36 -8.85
C GLY A 87 18.03 -7.59 -9.47
N HIS A 88 17.97 -7.36 -10.79
CA HIS A 88 16.74 -6.84 -11.43
C HIS A 88 15.66 -7.92 -11.46
N ALA A 89 14.43 -7.53 -11.16
CA ALA A 89 13.28 -8.36 -11.45
C ALA A 89 12.92 -8.22 -12.93
N VAL A 90 12.63 -9.32 -13.63
CA VAL A 90 12.28 -9.28 -15.07
C VAL A 90 11.07 -8.39 -15.30
N GLY A 91 10.02 -8.52 -14.48
CA GLY A 91 8.84 -7.68 -14.57
C GLY A 91 9.12 -6.18 -14.38
N ASN A 92 10.16 -5.82 -13.61
CA ASN A 92 10.54 -4.41 -13.48
C ASN A 92 11.10 -3.85 -14.80
N LEU A 93 11.87 -4.67 -15.55
CA LEU A 93 12.42 -4.27 -16.85
C LEU A 93 11.32 -4.20 -17.91
N VAL A 94 10.37 -5.14 -17.89
CA VAL A 94 9.19 -5.11 -18.77
C VAL A 94 8.37 -3.85 -18.51
N LEU A 95 8.08 -3.54 -17.24
CA LEU A 95 7.36 -2.32 -16.88
C LEU A 95 8.12 -1.05 -17.27
N ALA A 96 9.44 -1.00 -17.07
CA ALA A 96 10.25 0.13 -17.51
C ALA A 96 10.14 0.33 -19.04
N GLY A 97 10.29 -0.74 -19.83
CA GLY A 97 10.14 -0.64 -21.29
C GLY A 97 8.74 -0.22 -21.72
N LEU A 98 7.68 -0.72 -21.06
CA LEU A 98 6.31 -0.28 -21.33
C LEU A 98 6.10 1.20 -20.98
N LEU A 99 6.65 1.68 -19.87
CA LEU A 99 6.58 3.08 -19.45
C LEU A 99 7.35 4.03 -20.38
N GLU A 100 8.39 3.57 -21.07
CA GLU A 100 9.11 4.38 -22.08
C GLU A 100 8.39 4.42 -23.44
N VAL A 101 7.72 3.33 -23.81
CA VAL A 101 7.12 3.18 -25.15
C VAL A 101 5.69 3.71 -25.21
N LEU A 102 4.93 3.59 -24.12
CA LEU A 102 3.50 3.94 -24.08
C LEU A 102 3.28 5.36 -23.56
N PRO A 103 2.17 6.02 -23.97
CA PRO A 103 1.98 7.45 -23.75
C PRO A 103 1.80 7.85 -22.28
N ASP A 104 1.34 6.93 -21.44
CA ASP A 104 1.10 7.20 -20.03
C ASP A 104 1.21 5.93 -19.16
N PRO A 105 1.45 6.08 -17.84
CA PRO A 105 1.62 4.93 -16.95
C PRO A 105 0.41 4.02 -16.80
N VAL A 106 -0.80 4.54 -16.94
CA VAL A 106 -2.02 3.72 -16.83
C VAL A 106 -2.11 2.78 -18.02
N THR A 107 -1.88 3.28 -19.24
CA THR A 107 -1.81 2.45 -20.44
C THR A 107 -0.70 1.39 -20.35
N ALA A 108 0.47 1.74 -19.79
CA ALA A 108 1.55 0.77 -19.56
C ALA A 108 1.18 -0.35 -18.60
N LEU A 109 0.47 -0.02 -17.51
CA LEU A 109 0.01 -1.01 -16.54
C LEU A 109 -1.12 -1.88 -17.09
N ASP A 110 -2.05 -1.30 -17.85
CA ASP A 110 -3.13 -2.04 -18.50
C ASP A 110 -2.57 -3.06 -19.53
N GLU A 111 -1.48 -2.71 -20.24
CA GLU A 111 -0.81 -3.65 -21.16
C GLU A 111 -0.06 -4.77 -20.41
N ALA A 112 0.63 -4.45 -19.30
CA ALA A 112 1.24 -5.47 -18.44
C ALA A 112 0.17 -6.39 -17.81
N ALA A 113 -0.98 -5.84 -17.43
CA ALA A 113 -2.12 -6.58 -16.90
C ALA A 113 -2.65 -7.57 -17.95
N ARG A 114 -2.78 -7.14 -19.21
CA ARG A 114 -3.18 -8.00 -20.33
C ARG A 114 -2.19 -9.16 -20.54
N LEU A 115 -0.89 -8.91 -20.46
CA LEU A 115 0.15 -9.93 -20.58
C LEU A 115 0.05 -11.01 -19.48
N LEU A 116 -0.30 -10.59 -18.25
CA LEU A 116 -0.41 -11.46 -17.07
C LEU A 116 -1.79 -12.09 -16.88
N GLY A 117 -2.74 -11.83 -17.79
CA GLY A 117 -4.13 -12.29 -17.65
C GLY A 117 -4.80 -11.78 -16.37
N VAL A 118 -4.44 -10.58 -15.94
CA VAL A 118 -4.91 -9.99 -14.67
C VAL A 118 -6.44 -9.89 -14.63
N ARG A 119 -7.04 -10.30 -13.51
CA ARG A 119 -8.44 -10.04 -13.17
C ARG A 119 -8.52 -8.90 -12.17
N GLY A 120 -9.11 -7.79 -12.59
CA GLY A 120 -9.07 -6.52 -11.88
C GLY A 120 -8.16 -5.51 -12.58
N ARG A 121 -7.70 -4.49 -11.84
CA ARG A 121 -6.88 -3.41 -12.39
C ARG A 121 -5.80 -2.96 -11.42
N VAL A 122 -4.66 -2.51 -11.94
CA VAL A 122 -3.58 -1.91 -11.14
C VAL A 122 -3.36 -0.49 -11.63
N LEU A 123 -3.45 0.46 -10.71
CA LEU A 123 -3.30 1.90 -10.95
C LEU A 123 -2.20 2.44 -10.05
N PRO A 124 -1.39 3.40 -10.52
CA PRO A 124 -0.49 4.12 -9.63
C PRO A 124 -1.29 5.23 -8.91
N MET A 125 -0.89 5.60 -7.69
CA MET A 125 -1.55 6.70 -6.98
C MET A 125 -1.30 8.06 -7.65
N CYS A 126 -0.16 8.23 -8.32
CA CYS A 126 0.21 9.39 -9.14
C CYS A 126 0.81 8.92 -10.48
N THR A 127 0.69 9.72 -11.54
CA THR A 127 1.32 9.44 -12.84
C THR A 127 2.78 9.85 -12.91
N GLU A 128 3.27 10.56 -11.89
CA GLU A 128 4.66 10.97 -11.73
C GLU A 128 5.29 10.29 -10.52
N PRO A 129 6.60 9.99 -10.54
CA PRO A 129 7.29 9.40 -9.40
C PRO A 129 7.34 10.39 -8.24
N LEU A 130 7.32 9.89 -7.00
CA LEU A 130 7.29 10.73 -5.81
C LEU A 130 8.51 10.56 -4.92
N ASP A 131 8.95 11.66 -4.33
CA ASP A 131 9.90 11.67 -3.21
C ASP A 131 9.16 11.73 -1.89
N ILE A 132 9.66 11.00 -0.90
CA ILE A 132 9.16 11.01 0.48
C ILE A 132 10.20 11.60 1.43
N GLU A 133 9.73 12.41 2.37
CA GLU A 133 10.51 12.99 3.45
C GLU A 133 9.78 12.79 4.79
N ALA A 134 10.53 12.55 5.87
CA ALA A 134 10.00 12.38 7.20
C ALA A 134 10.69 13.27 8.24
N ASP A 135 9.92 13.79 9.18
CA ASP A 135 10.44 14.29 10.45
C ASP A 135 10.62 13.11 11.42
N VAL A 136 11.83 12.95 11.93
CA VAL A 136 12.24 11.83 12.79
C VAL A 136 12.87 12.36 14.06
N VAL A 137 12.50 11.79 15.21
CA VAL A 137 13.08 12.09 16.52
C VAL A 137 13.82 10.89 17.11
N GLY A 138 14.64 11.11 18.15
CA GLY A 138 15.35 10.03 18.83
C GLY A 138 16.60 9.52 18.07
N LEU A 139 17.16 10.33 17.18
CA LEU A 139 18.42 10.03 16.47
C LEU A 139 19.66 10.63 17.16
N ASP A 140 19.46 11.64 18.00
CA ASP A 140 20.51 12.37 18.72
C ASP A 140 20.41 12.10 20.23
N GLU A 141 21.42 12.53 21.01
CA GLU A 141 21.37 12.50 22.49
C GLU A 141 20.16 13.29 23.03
N ASP A 142 19.84 14.41 22.38
CA ASP A 142 18.56 15.08 22.56
C ASP A 142 17.46 14.32 21.83
N THR A 143 16.71 13.52 22.58
CA THR A 143 15.63 12.68 22.06
C THR A 143 14.46 13.47 21.47
N THR A 144 14.40 14.78 21.69
CA THR A 144 13.35 15.68 21.18
C THR A 144 13.74 16.38 19.88
N ALA A 145 15.02 16.35 19.50
CA ALA A 145 15.50 16.98 18.28
C ALA A 145 14.88 16.32 17.04
N VAL A 146 14.33 17.15 16.14
CA VAL A 146 13.75 16.71 14.87
C VAL A 146 14.81 16.74 13.77
N ARG A 147 14.95 15.62 13.05
CA ARG A 147 15.77 15.49 11.85
C ARG A 147 14.89 15.17 10.65
N ARG A 148 15.22 15.76 9.50
CA ARG A 148 14.58 15.42 8.23
C ARG A 148 15.35 14.28 7.55
N ILE A 149 14.63 13.23 7.19
CA ILE A 149 15.15 12.10 6.42
C ILE A 149 14.40 12.04 5.09
N ARG A 150 15.14 11.94 3.98
CA ARG A 150 14.59 11.83 2.63
C ARG A 150 14.89 10.46 2.04
N GLY A 151 13.92 9.93 1.29
CA GLY A 151 13.99 8.66 0.60
C GLY A 151 13.21 7.57 1.30
N GLN A 152 12.49 6.75 0.53
CA GLN A 152 11.56 5.76 1.07
C GLN A 152 12.28 4.71 1.90
N VAL A 153 13.38 4.16 1.40
CA VAL A 153 14.19 3.20 2.15
C VAL A 153 14.73 3.83 3.44
N ALA A 154 15.24 5.06 3.38
CA ALA A 154 15.81 5.73 4.54
C ALA A 154 14.76 6.01 5.63
N VAL A 155 13.54 6.39 5.23
CA VAL A 155 12.40 6.55 6.15
C VAL A 155 11.95 5.20 6.72
N ALA A 156 11.91 4.15 5.90
CA ALA A 156 11.47 2.82 6.33
C ALA A 156 12.43 2.14 7.32
N THR A 157 13.73 2.45 7.25
CA THR A 157 14.77 1.78 8.03
C THR A 157 15.43 2.69 9.07
N THR A 158 14.85 3.86 9.35
CA THR A 158 15.44 4.79 10.33
C THR A 158 15.37 4.20 11.74
N PRO A 159 16.43 4.31 12.57
CA PRO A 159 16.37 3.83 13.95
C PRO A 159 15.54 4.74 14.88
N GLY A 160 15.20 5.95 14.43
CA GLY A 160 14.41 6.92 15.19
C GLY A 160 12.90 6.71 15.02
N GLN A 161 12.10 7.55 15.70
CA GLN A 161 10.66 7.53 15.59
C GLN A 161 10.19 8.54 14.53
N VAL A 162 9.55 8.03 13.47
CA VAL A 162 8.89 8.87 12.46
C VAL A 162 7.68 9.55 13.08
N ARG A 163 7.58 10.87 12.93
CA ARG A 163 6.46 11.69 13.44
C ARG A 163 5.50 12.10 12.33
N ARG A 164 6.03 12.53 11.19
CA ARG A 164 5.23 13.03 10.08
C ARG A 164 5.97 12.86 8.78
N ILE A 165 5.23 12.50 7.73
CA ILE A 165 5.74 12.36 6.37
C ILE A 165 5.21 13.46 5.44
N ARG A 166 5.95 13.74 4.37
CA ARG A 166 5.55 14.59 3.24
C ARG A 166 5.88 13.87 1.93
N LEU A 167 5.12 14.17 0.89
CA LEU A 167 5.38 13.74 -0.47
C LEU A 167 5.59 14.95 -1.37
N TYR A 168 6.47 14.78 -2.34
CA TYR A 168 6.74 15.75 -3.40
C TYR A 168 6.82 15.02 -4.73
N THR A 169 6.48 15.68 -5.83
CA THR A 169 6.84 15.18 -7.16
C THR A 169 8.37 15.08 -7.27
N ALA A 170 8.88 13.96 -7.77
CA ALA A 170 10.30 13.67 -7.75
C ALA A 170 11.09 14.77 -8.48
N GLY A 171 12.18 15.24 -7.85
CA GLY A 171 13.00 16.32 -8.40
C GLY A 171 12.39 17.72 -8.28
N MET A 172 11.19 17.86 -7.71
CA MET A 172 10.49 19.13 -7.51
C MET A 172 10.22 19.34 -6.00
N PRO A 173 11.19 19.87 -5.23
CA PRO A 173 10.98 20.17 -3.81
C PRO A 173 9.77 21.08 -3.59
N ASP A 174 9.07 20.89 -2.47
CA ASP A 174 7.87 21.67 -2.07
C ASP A 174 6.69 21.60 -3.05
N SER A 175 6.76 20.76 -4.08
CA SER A 175 5.64 20.52 -4.98
C SER A 175 4.54 19.70 -4.30
N VAL A 176 3.30 19.96 -4.69
CA VAL A 176 2.14 19.16 -4.29
C VAL A 176 1.92 18.08 -5.35
N PRO A 177 1.98 16.78 -4.98
CA PRO A 177 1.70 15.69 -5.92
C PRO A 177 0.29 15.77 -6.50
N THR A 178 0.14 15.38 -7.76
CA THR A 178 -1.18 15.25 -8.42
C THR A 178 -1.57 13.78 -8.49
N ALA A 179 -2.78 13.45 -8.06
CA ALA A 179 -3.27 12.07 -8.15
C ALA A 179 -3.44 11.60 -9.60
N CYS A 180 -3.31 10.29 -9.81
CA CYS A 180 -3.76 9.64 -11.04
C CYS A 180 -5.29 9.76 -11.14
N PRO A 181 -5.85 10.39 -12.19
CA PRO A 181 -7.30 10.57 -12.30
C PRO A 181 -8.09 9.26 -12.30
N ALA A 182 -7.51 8.19 -12.86
CA ALA A 182 -8.12 6.86 -12.85
C ALA A 182 -8.19 6.28 -11.43
N ALA A 183 -7.21 6.55 -10.56
CA ALA A 183 -7.19 6.10 -9.17
C ALA A 183 -8.24 6.84 -8.33
N VAL A 184 -8.34 8.16 -8.50
CA VAL A 184 -9.38 8.99 -7.88
C VAL A 184 -10.78 8.47 -8.23
N ARG A 185 -11.03 8.25 -9.52
CA ARG A 185 -12.31 7.71 -9.98
C ARG A 185 -12.58 6.32 -9.40
N ALA A 186 -11.59 5.43 -9.36
CA ALA A 186 -11.77 4.11 -8.78
C ALA A 186 -12.20 4.18 -7.31
N VAL A 187 -11.64 5.09 -6.51
CA VAL A 187 -12.03 5.31 -5.10
C VAL A 187 -13.45 5.86 -4.97
N LEU A 188 -13.84 6.83 -5.80
CA LEU A 188 -15.18 7.41 -5.79
C LEU A 188 -16.26 6.41 -6.24
N ASP A 189 -15.92 5.55 -7.19
CA ASP A 189 -16.81 4.52 -7.73
C ASP A 189 -16.79 3.23 -6.89
N ALA A 190 -15.99 3.12 -5.83
CA ALA A 190 -15.88 1.89 -5.06
C ALA A 190 -17.14 1.59 -4.23
N ASP A 191 -17.38 0.32 -3.96
CA ASP A 191 -18.31 -0.11 -2.92
C ASP A 191 -17.56 -0.33 -1.59
N VAL A 192 -16.27 -0.69 -1.66
CA VAL A 192 -15.36 -0.81 -0.51
C VAL A 192 -13.96 -0.30 -0.85
N VAL A 193 -13.34 0.40 0.09
CA VAL A 193 -11.96 0.89 0.01
C VAL A 193 -11.16 0.39 1.21
N LEU A 194 -10.02 -0.24 0.95
CA LEU A 194 -9.15 -0.84 1.97
C LEU A 194 -7.84 -0.07 2.08
N LEU A 195 -7.47 0.27 3.31
CA LEU A 195 -6.19 0.87 3.68
C LEU A 195 -5.37 -0.17 4.45
N GLY A 196 -4.22 -0.51 3.91
CA GLY A 196 -3.35 -1.52 4.52
C GLY A 196 -3.78 -2.97 4.25
N PRO A 197 -3.07 -3.93 4.86
CA PRO A 197 -1.92 -3.75 5.73
C PRO A 197 -0.70 -3.33 4.90
N GLY A 198 0.38 -2.95 5.57
CA GLY A 198 1.61 -2.54 4.92
C GLY A 198 2.40 -1.55 5.76
N SER A 199 3.56 -1.17 5.23
CA SER A 199 4.40 -0.16 5.85
C SER A 199 3.65 1.14 6.04
N TRP A 200 3.50 1.55 7.31
CA TRP A 200 2.50 2.55 7.67
C TRP A 200 2.84 3.90 7.06
N PHE A 201 4.10 4.33 7.22
CA PHE A 201 4.56 5.63 6.72
C PHE A 201 4.95 5.58 5.25
N THR A 202 5.35 4.43 4.71
CA THR A 202 5.88 4.37 3.35
C THR A 202 4.98 3.68 2.33
N SER A 203 3.90 3.02 2.76
CA SER A 203 2.96 2.32 1.88
C SER A 203 1.49 2.65 2.17
N VAL A 204 1.07 2.92 3.40
CA VAL A 204 -0.34 3.21 3.72
C VAL A 204 -0.63 4.71 3.69
N LEU A 205 -0.04 5.47 4.62
CA LEU A 205 -0.24 6.91 4.76
C LEU A 205 0.09 7.75 3.52
N PRO A 206 1.04 7.38 2.61
CA PRO A 206 1.30 8.16 1.40
C PRO A 206 0.05 8.46 0.55
N HIS A 207 -0.92 7.55 0.52
CA HIS A 207 -2.17 7.75 -0.23
C HIS A 207 -3.03 8.89 0.33
N LEU A 208 -2.87 9.23 1.61
CA LEU A 208 -3.57 10.33 2.28
C LEU A 208 -2.89 11.69 2.05
N LEU A 209 -1.69 11.70 1.47
CA LEU A 209 -0.90 12.91 1.23
C LEU A 209 -0.96 13.42 -0.21
N VAL A 210 -1.70 12.72 -1.07
CA VAL A 210 -2.02 13.17 -2.42
C VAL A 210 -3.41 13.81 -2.37
N PRO A 211 -3.55 15.15 -2.55
CA PRO A 211 -4.77 15.86 -2.19
C PRO A 211 -6.05 15.33 -2.83
N GLU A 212 -6.04 15.05 -4.14
CA GLU A 212 -7.25 14.60 -4.82
C GLU A 212 -7.66 13.18 -4.41
N LEU A 213 -6.68 12.33 -4.07
CA LEU A 213 -6.94 10.99 -3.56
C LEU A 213 -7.45 11.05 -2.11
N HIS A 214 -6.90 11.97 -1.30
CA HIS A 214 -7.35 12.23 0.06
C HIS A 214 -8.81 12.71 0.10
N GLU A 215 -9.17 13.71 -0.72
CA GLU A 215 -10.55 14.18 -0.80
C GLU A 215 -11.48 13.08 -1.34
N ALA A 216 -11.06 12.28 -2.32
CA ALA A 216 -11.84 11.14 -2.78
C ALA A 216 -12.11 10.11 -1.67
N LEU A 217 -11.12 9.85 -0.81
CA LEU A 217 -11.31 8.99 0.37
C LEU A 217 -12.24 9.63 1.40
N ILE A 218 -12.33 10.95 1.51
CA ILE A 218 -13.28 11.61 2.41
C ILE A 218 -14.69 11.59 1.81
N ASP A 219 -14.83 11.82 0.51
CA ASP A 219 -16.12 12.06 -0.14
C ASP A 219 -16.80 10.79 -0.66
N THR A 220 -16.06 9.68 -0.81
CA THR A 220 -16.63 8.41 -1.30
C THR A 220 -17.77 7.89 -0.43
N THR A 221 -18.73 7.20 -1.03
CA THR A 221 -19.78 6.49 -0.28
C THR A 221 -19.39 5.04 0.03
N ALA A 222 -18.20 4.61 -0.40
CA ALA A 222 -17.69 3.27 -0.16
C ALA A 222 -17.47 3.02 1.35
N ALA A 223 -17.64 1.75 1.75
CA ALA A 223 -17.19 1.30 3.05
C ALA A 223 -15.66 1.41 3.14
N ARG A 224 -15.13 2.07 4.17
CA ARG A 224 -13.70 2.27 4.40
C ARG A 224 -13.23 1.31 5.48
N ILE A 225 -12.31 0.43 5.12
CA ILE A 225 -11.79 -0.60 6.02
C ILE A 225 -10.29 -0.41 6.18
N VAL A 226 -9.83 -0.32 7.43
CA VAL A 226 -8.41 -0.34 7.76
C VAL A 226 -8.01 -1.76 8.20
N VAL A 227 -6.96 -2.31 7.59
CA VAL A 227 -6.37 -3.59 8.00
C VAL A 227 -5.03 -3.32 8.67
N LEU A 228 -4.91 -3.68 9.95
CA LEU A 228 -3.69 -3.43 10.72
C LEU A 228 -2.58 -4.44 10.41
N ASN A 229 -1.34 -4.05 10.68
CA ASN A 229 -0.19 -4.94 10.60
C ASN A 229 -0.21 -5.98 11.72
N LEU A 230 0.27 -7.19 11.44
CA LEU A 230 0.38 -8.29 12.42
C LEU A 230 1.57 -8.11 13.35
N VAL A 231 2.65 -7.53 12.84
CA VAL A 231 3.89 -7.33 13.57
C VAL A 231 4.37 -5.90 13.42
N PRO A 232 4.97 -5.30 14.47
CA PRO A 232 5.69 -4.05 14.34
C PRO A 232 6.76 -4.15 13.25
N GLN A 233 6.93 -3.08 12.48
CA GLN A 233 7.93 -3.01 11.43
C GLN A 233 9.18 -2.31 11.97
N PRO A 234 10.33 -3.00 12.06
CA PRO A 234 11.58 -2.38 12.52
C PRO A 234 11.90 -1.14 11.68
N GLY A 235 12.06 0.00 12.36
CA GLY A 235 12.39 1.28 11.74
C GLY A 235 11.21 2.15 11.28
N GLU A 236 9.99 1.61 11.19
CA GLU A 236 8.78 2.42 10.94
C GLU A 236 7.89 2.50 12.17
N THR A 237 7.53 1.34 12.71
CA THR A 237 6.52 1.22 13.78
C THR A 237 7.06 0.43 14.96
N ALA A 238 8.37 0.44 15.16
CA ALA A 238 9.01 -0.18 16.31
C ALA A 238 8.43 0.42 17.61
N GLY A 239 7.83 -0.43 18.44
CA GLY A 239 7.17 -0.02 19.68
C GLY A 239 5.75 0.56 19.50
N PHE A 240 5.20 0.58 18.28
CA PHE A 240 3.81 0.98 18.09
C PHE A 240 2.87 -0.09 18.67
N SER A 241 1.93 0.34 19.49
CA SER A 241 0.73 -0.44 19.76
C SER A 241 -0.24 -0.38 18.56
N PRO A 242 -1.17 -1.34 18.42
CA PRO A 242 -2.17 -1.32 17.37
C PRO A 242 -2.97 -0.01 17.31
N GLU A 243 -3.38 0.54 18.47
CA GLU A 243 -4.11 1.81 18.53
C GLU A 243 -3.29 3.00 18.02
N GLN A 244 -1.96 3.01 18.21
CA GLN A 244 -1.10 4.10 17.74
C GLN A 244 -1.09 4.21 16.21
N HIS A 245 -1.34 3.13 15.48
CA HIS A 245 -1.49 3.20 14.02
C HIS A 245 -2.71 4.06 13.64
N LEU A 246 -3.83 3.90 14.37
CA LEU A 246 -5.06 4.68 14.17
C LEU A 246 -4.89 6.12 14.62
N ASP A 247 -4.20 6.36 15.73
CA ASP A 247 -3.89 7.71 16.22
C ASP A 247 -3.08 8.48 15.16
N VAL A 248 -2.01 7.87 14.63
CA VAL A 248 -1.19 8.48 13.57
C VAL A 248 -1.99 8.69 12.28
N LEU A 249 -2.88 7.76 11.92
CA LEU A 249 -3.76 7.95 10.77
C LEU A 249 -4.68 9.17 10.96
N CYS A 250 -5.26 9.35 12.15
CA CYS A 250 -6.07 10.50 12.50
C CYS A 250 -5.27 11.82 12.45
N GLU A 251 -4.03 11.81 12.94
CA GLU A 251 -3.12 12.97 12.87
C GLU A 251 -2.80 13.39 11.42
N HIS A 252 -2.66 12.43 10.51
CA HIS A 252 -2.38 12.70 9.09
C HIS A 252 -3.65 13.04 8.30
N ALA A 253 -4.81 12.57 8.74
CA ALA A 253 -6.08 12.69 8.03
C ALA A 253 -7.26 12.91 9.01
N PRO A 254 -7.37 14.07 9.67
CA PRO A 254 -8.34 14.28 10.76
C PRO A 254 -9.81 14.29 10.30
N ARG A 255 -10.04 14.56 9.00
CA ARG A 255 -11.36 14.51 8.36
C ARG A 255 -11.75 13.11 7.91
N LEU A 256 -10.79 12.19 7.78
CA LEU A 256 -11.07 10.82 7.35
C LEU A 256 -11.90 10.12 8.43
N ARG A 257 -12.89 9.36 7.98
CA ARG A 257 -13.64 8.41 8.79
C ARG A 257 -13.40 7.01 8.26
N VAL A 258 -13.56 6.02 9.13
CA VAL A 258 -13.37 4.61 8.80
C VAL A 258 -14.58 3.87 9.34
N ASP A 259 -15.08 2.88 8.62
CA ASP A 259 -16.29 2.13 8.99
C ASP A 259 -15.94 0.84 9.75
N ALA A 260 -14.79 0.23 9.42
CA ALA A 260 -14.28 -0.93 10.15
C ALA A 260 -12.75 -0.95 10.26
N VAL A 261 -12.26 -1.46 11.38
CA VAL A 261 -10.84 -1.80 11.60
C VAL A 261 -10.73 -3.30 11.82
N ILE A 262 -9.94 -3.98 10.98
CA ILE A 262 -9.60 -5.39 11.14
C ILE A 262 -8.21 -5.49 11.74
N ALA A 263 -8.10 -6.23 12.83
CA ALA A 263 -6.84 -6.56 13.47
C ALA A 263 -6.80 -8.03 13.89
N ASP A 264 -5.60 -8.57 13.94
CA ASP A 264 -5.39 -9.94 14.39
C ASP A 264 -5.50 -10.06 15.91
N ALA A 265 -6.28 -11.04 16.37
CA ALA A 265 -6.56 -11.23 17.79
C ALA A 265 -5.29 -11.46 18.63
N ASP A 266 -4.30 -12.19 18.09
CA ASP A 266 -3.04 -12.48 18.79
C ASP A 266 -2.07 -11.29 18.79
N SER A 267 -2.31 -10.31 17.89
CA SER A 267 -1.48 -9.12 17.72
C SER A 267 -1.95 -7.95 18.59
N VAL A 268 -3.10 -8.07 19.26
CA VAL A 268 -3.72 -6.99 20.06
C VAL A 268 -3.77 -7.37 21.54
N ALA A 269 -2.74 -6.97 22.28
CA ALA A 269 -2.66 -7.23 23.72
C ALA A 269 -3.74 -6.52 24.55
N THR A 270 -4.22 -5.34 24.11
CA THR A 270 -5.22 -4.53 24.82
C THR A 270 -6.40 -4.13 23.91
N PRO A 271 -7.37 -5.04 23.68
CA PRO A 271 -8.52 -4.80 22.81
C PRO A 271 -9.30 -3.50 23.08
N ASP A 272 -9.46 -3.12 24.35
CA ASP A 272 -10.23 -1.93 24.71
C ASP A 272 -9.58 -0.62 24.27
N ARG A 273 -8.24 -0.58 24.16
CA ARG A 273 -7.54 0.61 23.65
C ARG A 273 -7.76 0.76 22.15
N LEU A 274 -7.59 -0.34 21.42
CA LEU A 274 -7.83 -0.36 19.98
C LEU A 274 -9.29 -0.04 19.66
N ARG A 275 -10.25 -0.56 20.44
CA ARG A 275 -11.67 -0.26 20.26
C ARG A 275 -11.95 1.23 20.37
N ARG A 276 -11.45 1.89 21.41
CA ARG A 276 -11.63 3.35 21.59
C ARG A 276 -11.00 4.16 20.46
N ALA A 277 -9.83 3.73 19.97
CA ALA A 277 -9.17 4.39 18.83
C ALA A 277 -9.93 4.16 17.52
N ALA A 278 -10.56 3.00 17.32
CA ALA A 278 -11.44 2.76 16.18
C ALA A 278 -12.72 3.62 16.27
N GLU A 279 -13.36 3.66 17.44
CA GLU A 279 -14.57 4.47 17.69
C GLU A 279 -14.34 5.96 17.44
N SER A 280 -13.14 6.50 17.73
CA SER A 280 -12.81 7.91 17.46
C SER A 280 -12.77 8.24 15.96
N LEU A 281 -12.53 7.24 15.11
CA LEU A 281 -12.59 7.33 13.65
C LEU A 281 -14.00 7.03 13.10
N GLY A 282 -14.96 6.67 13.96
CA GLY A 282 -16.28 6.19 13.57
C GLY A 282 -16.35 4.70 13.23
N ALA A 283 -15.28 3.95 13.48
CA ALA A 283 -15.14 2.57 13.03
C ALA A 283 -15.59 1.55 14.07
N SER A 284 -16.21 0.48 13.59
CA SER A 284 -16.31 -0.77 14.35
C SER A 284 -14.96 -1.51 14.37
N MET A 285 -14.65 -2.21 15.46
CA MET A 285 -13.43 -3.02 15.56
C MET A 285 -13.76 -4.50 15.41
N ARG A 286 -12.98 -5.20 14.57
CA ARG A 286 -12.99 -6.66 14.43
C ARG A 286 -11.66 -7.24 14.86
N LEU A 287 -11.72 -8.27 15.70
CA LEU A 287 -10.58 -9.07 16.14
C LEU A 287 -10.79 -10.50 15.70
N ASP A 288 -10.09 -10.91 14.66
CA ASP A 288 -10.19 -12.22 14.04
C ASP A 288 -8.79 -12.85 13.94
N GLY A 289 -8.69 -14.18 13.80
CA GLY A 289 -7.40 -14.85 13.55
C GLY A 289 -7.02 -14.74 12.09
N VAL A 290 -6.37 -13.64 11.70
CA VAL A 290 -6.06 -13.33 10.28
C VAL A 290 -4.59 -13.55 9.93
N ALA A 291 -3.74 -13.93 10.89
CA ALA A 291 -2.37 -14.33 10.64
C ALA A 291 -2.24 -15.74 10.03
N SER A 292 -1.25 -15.93 9.15
CA SER A 292 -0.90 -17.23 8.59
C SER A 292 -0.20 -18.11 9.62
N ALA A 293 -0.71 -19.34 9.77
CA ALA A 293 -0.09 -20.35 10.63
C ALA A 293 1.35 -20.72 10.22
N LYS A 294 1.69 -20.56 8.93
CA LYS A 294 3.02 -20.89 8.39
C LYS A 294 4.01 -19.72 8.49
N ALA A 295 3.51 -18.50 8.54
CA ALA A 295 4.30 -17.28 8.51
C ALA A 295 3.53 -16.19 9.28
N ARG A 296 3.74 -16.11 10.59
CA ARG A 296 2.96 -15.24 11.50
C ARG A 296 3.09 -13.75 11.17
N GLU A 297 4.09 -13.36 10.40
CA GLU A 297 4.27 -12.00 9.90
C GLU A 297 3.42 -11.69 8.65
N ARG A 298 2.66 -12.66 8.13
CA ARG A 298 1.84 -12.53 6.92
C ARG A 298 0.39 -12.83 7.22
N HIS A 299 -0.50 -12.06 6.61
CA HIS A 299 -1.93 -12.35 6.65
C HIS A 299 -2.25 -13.62 5.86
N ASP A 300 -3.15 -14.42 6.38
CA ASP A 300 -3.75 -15.53 5.65
C ASP A 300 -4.85 -14.99 4.72
N PRO A 301 -4.76 -15.21 3.39
CA PRO A 301 -5.74 -14.66 2.45
C PRO A 301 -7.16 -15.21 2.62
N LEU A 302 -7.34 -16.42 3.16
CA LEU A 302 -8.67 -16.98 3.41
C LEU A 302 -9.29 -16.33 4.65
N ALA A 303 -8.56 -16.33 5.76
CA ALA A 303 -9.05 -15.76 7.01
C ALA A 303 -9.32 -14.24 6.88
N LEU A 304 -8.43 -13.52 6.18
CA LEU A 304 -8.65 -12.10 5.91
C LEU A 304 -9.88 -11.88 5.01
N ALA A 305 -10.13 -12.74 4.02
CA ALA A 305 -11.33 -12.63 3.18
C ALA A 305 -12.63 -12.88 3.98
N GLU A 306 -12.62 -13.81 4.93
CA GLU A 306 -13.75 -14.06 5.82
C GLU A 306 -14.01 -12.86 6.74
N SER A 307 -12.97 -12.34 7.40
CA SER A 307 -13.08 -11.13 8.23
C SER A 307 -13.61 -9.92 7.44
N LEU A 308 -13.17 -9.75 6.20
CA LEU A 308 -13.66 -8.70 5.30
C LEU A 308 -15.13 -8.85 4.94
N ARG A 309 -15.62 -10.06 4.66
CA ARG A 309 -17.04 -10.30 4.37
C ARG A 309 -17.91 -9.92 5.56
N ASP A 310 -17.49 -10.30 6.76
CA ASP A 310 -18.22 -10.00 7.97
C ASP A 310 -18.19 -8.50 8.30
N ALA A 311 -17.05 -7.83 8.10
CA ALA A 311 -16.93 -6.39 8.25
C ALA A 311 -17.91 -5.66 7.30
N LEU A 312 -17.95 -6.06 6.03
CA LEU A 312 -18.84 -5.49 5.04
C LEU A 312 -20.33 -5.75 5.36
N ALA A 313 -20.66 -6.94 5.83
CA ALA A 313 -22.02 -7.25 6.26
C ALA A 313 -22.45 -6.37 7.44
N ALA A 314 -21.55 -6.11 8.39
CA ALA A 314 -21.83 -5.25 9.54
C ALA A 314 -22.01 -3.78 9.13
N VAL A 315 -21.15 -3.27 8.25
CA VAL A 315 -21.23 -1.89 7.73
C VAL A 315 -22.53 -1.66 6.96
N ASN A 316 -22.97 -2.62 6.15
CA ASN A 316 -24.22 -2.50 5.38
C ASN A 316 -25.50 -2.64 6.22
N ALA A 317 -25.39 -3.13 7.46
CA ALA A 317 -26.53 -3.34 8.35
C ALA A 317 -26.81 -2.15 9.30
N GLY A 318 -25.85 -1.22 9.45
CA GLY A 318 -25.96 -0.02 10.28
C GLY A 318 -26.41 1.20 9.49
#